data_AF-W1XSS2-F1
#
_entry.id   AF-W1XSS2-F1
#
_cell.length_a   1.000
_cell.length_b   1.000
_cell.length_c   1.000
_cell.angle_alpha   90.00
_cell.angle_beta   90.00
_cell.angle_gamma   90.00
#
_symmetry.space_group_name_H-M   'P 1'
#
loop_
_entity.id
_entity.type
_entity.pdbx_description
1 polymer ?
#
loop_
_entity_poly.entity_id
_entity_poly.type
_entity_poly.pdbx_seq_one_letter_code
_entity_poly.pdbx_strand_id
1 'polypeptide(L)'
;HLHGEIVAYGLLILLTVDQQMDELQRWLPVYRELGWPTKLSQLDLTASHIPQIVEKATSVHDIDVSPYKITADMLTKAIQYMESLD
;
A
#
# COMPACT_ATOMS: atom_id res chain seq x y z
N HIS A 1 -2.79 -1.36 -16.89
CA HIS A 1 -2.88 -0.61 -15.63
C HIS A 1 -2.12 0.69 -15.78
N LEU A 2 -2.79 1.81 -15.57
CA LEU A 2 -2.12 3.11 -15.59
C LEU A 2 -1.16 3.16 -14.40
N HIS A 3 0.07 3.64 -14.61
CA HIS A 3 1.07 3.80 -13.54
C HIS A 3 0.50 4.49 -12.29
N GLY A 4 -0.44 5.42 -12.48
CA GLY A 4 -1.14 6.13 -11.40
C GLY A 4 -1.99 5.24 -10.48
N GLU A 5 -2.57 4.14 -10.95
CA GLU A 5 -3.40 3.23 -10.13
C GLU A 5 -2.53 2.51 -9.09
N ILE A 6 -1.38 2.01 -9.52
CA ILE A 6 -0.43 1.33 -8.63
C ILE A 6 0.13 2.32 -7.60
N VAL A 7 0.47 3.54 -8.03
CA VAL A 7 0.97 4.60 -7.14
C VAL A 7 -0.08 4.99 -6.10
N ALA A 8 -1.35 5.10 -6.51
CA ALA A 8 -2.45 5.44 -5.61
C ALA A 8 -2.58 4.41 -4.49
N TYR A 9 -2.69 3.12 -4.81
CA TYR A 9 -2.79 2.08 -3.78
C TYR A 9 -1.53 2.03 -2.88
N GLY A 10 -0.35 2.26 -3.47
CA GLY A 10 0.90 2.40 -2.73
C GLY A 10 0.86 3.50 -1.66
N LEU A 11 0.20 4.63 -1.92
CA LEU A 11 0.06 5.71 -0.95
C LEU A 11 -0.76 5.27 0.29
N LEU A 12 -1.85 4.52 0.10
CA LEU A 12 -2.66 4.01 1.22
C LEU A 12 -1.86 3.02 2.08
N ILE A 13 -1.01 2.20 1.45
CA ILE A 13 -0.07 1.32 2.17
C ILE A 13 0.92 2.17 2.99
N LEU A 14 1.51 3.22 2.41
CA LEU A 14 2.46 4.08 3.11
C LEU A 14 1.82 4.79 4.32
N LEU A 15 0.61 5.33 4.18
CA LEU A 15 -0.14 5.90 5.31
C LEU A 15 -0.33 4.87 6.44
N THR A 16 -0.60 3.62 6.08
CA THR A 16 -0.75 2.51 7.04
C THR A 16 0.58 2.15 7.70
N VAL A 17 1.68 2.11 6.94
CA VAL A 17 3.04 1.87 7.48
C VAL A 17 3.44 2.98 8.45
N ASP A 18 3.13 4.24 8.11
CA ASP A 18 3.39 5.42 8.94
C ASP A 18 2.43 5.54 10.15
N GLN A 19 1.46 4.64 10.29
CA GLN A 19 0.39 4.69 11.30
C GLN A 19 -0.44 5.99 11.25
N GLN A 20 -0.52 6.65 10.09
CA GLN A 20 -1.33 7.84 9.86
C GLN A 20 -2.80 7.46 9.61
N MET A 21 -3.44 6.88 10.62
CA MET A 21 -4.78 6.29 10.48
C MET A 21 -5.87 7.33 10.18
N ASP A 22 -5.74 8.55 10.71
CA ASP A 22 -6.69 9.64 10.43
C ASP A 22 -6.64 10.06 8.96
N GLU A 23 -5.45 10.17 8.38
CA GLU A 23 -5.28 10.47 6.94
C GLU A 23 -5.78 9.30 6.09
N LEU A 24 -5.50 8.05 6.48
CA LEU A 24 -6.05 6.89 5.78
C LEU A 24 -7.59 6.91 5.77
N GLN A 25 -8.23 7.16 6.92
CA GLN A 25 -9.68 7.24 7.03
C GLN A 25 -10.27 8.41 6.24
N ARG A 26 -9.53 9.52 6.12
CA ARG A 26 -9.92 10.68 5.33
C ARG A 26 -9.86 10.39 3.83
N TRP A 27 -8.81 9.72 3.35
CA TRP A 27 -8.57 9.53 1.91
C TRP A 27 -9.23 8.28 1.33
N LEU A 28 -9.41 7.22 2.14
CA LEU A 28 -9.99 5.96 1.67
C LEU A 28 -11.38 6.11 1.02
N PRO A 29 -12.33 6.92 1.57
CA PRO A 29 -13.61 7.18 0.90
C PRO A 29 -13.44 7.89 -0.45
N VAL A 30 -12.51 8.85 -0.55
CA VAL A 30 -12.22 9.58 -1.79
C VAL A 30 -11.68 8.64 -2.87
N TYR A 31 -10.78 7.72 -2.50
CA TYR A 31 -10.27 6.69 -3.41
C TYR A 31 -11.39 5.81 -3.94
N ARG A 32 -12.30 5.36 -3.06
CA ARG A 32 -13.47 4.56 -3.48
C ARG A 32 -14.39 5.34 -4.42
N GLU A 33 -14.66 6.61 -4.13
CA GLU A 33 -15.50 7.48 -4.97
C GLU A 33 -14.91 7.72 -6.37
N LEU A 34 -13.58 7.89 -6.46
CA LEU A 34 -12.86 8.06 -7.73
C LEU A 34 -12.68 6.76 -8.52
N GLY A 35 -13.09 5.61 -7.96
CA GLY A 35 -12.84 4.30 -8.55
C GLY A 35 -11.37 3.89 -8.54
N TRP A 36 -10.56 4.47 -7.65
CA TRP A 36 -9.16 4.11 -7.49
C TRP A 36 -8.98 2.83 -6.67
N PRO A 37 -7.88 2.10 -6.90
CA PRO A 37 -7.62 0.85 -6.21
C PRO A 37 -7.40 1.09 -4.71
N THR A 38 -8.17 0.35 -3.93
CA THR A 38 -8.07 0.20 -2.47
C THR A 38 -7.81 -1.26 -2.07
N LYS A 39 -7.74 -2.16 -3.05
CA LYS A 39 -7.51 -3.59 -2.93
C LYS A 39 -6.55 -4.11 -3.97
N LEU A 40 -5.83 -5.18 -3.65
CA LEU A 40 -4.99 -5.92 -4.60
C LEU A 40 -5.80 -6.45 -5.80
N SER A 41 -7.02 -6.93 -5.57
CA SER A 41 -7.88 -7.47 -6.63
C SER A 41 -8.25 -6.45 -7.71
N GLN A 42 -8.28 -5.15 -7.37
CA GLN A 42 -8.54 -4.06 -8.33
C GLN A 42 -7.31 -3.75 -9.20
N LEU A 43 -6.16 -4.33 -8.88
CA LEU A 43 -4.92 -4.28 -9.65
C LEU A 43 -4.62 -5.61 -10.36
N ASP A 44 -5.60 -6.53 -10.43
CA ASP A 44 -5.42 -7.91 -10.89
C ASP A 44 -4.36 -8.71 -10.10
N LEU A 45 -4.22 -8.38 -8.82
CA LEU A 45 -3.32 -9.05 -7.88
C LEU A 45 -4.12 -9.79 -6.79
N THR A 46 -3.43 -10.69 -6.10
CA THR A 46 -4.00 -11.47 -4.99
C THR A 46 -3.03 -11.50 -3.81
N ALA A 47 -3.50 -11.93 -2.63
CA ALA A 47 -2.67 -12.03 -1.44
C ALA A 47 -1.41 -12.91 -1.62
N SER A 48 -1.40 -13.86 -2.56
CA SER A 48 -0.22 -14.67 -2.86
C SER A 48 0.93 -13.86 -3.47
N HIS A 49 0.66 -12.67 -4.00
CA HIS A 49 1.65 -11.78 -4.57
C HIS A 49 2.33 -10.89 -3.51
N ILE A 50 1.81 -10.83 -2.28
CA ILE A 50 2.36 -9.97 -1.21
C ILE A 50 3.86 -10.20 -0.98
N PRO A 51 4.39 -11.44 -0.89
CA PRO A 51 5.81 -11.66 -0.71
C PRO A 51 6.67 -11.02 -1.81
N GLN A 52 6.24 -11.15 -3.08
CA GLN A 52 6.95 -10.58 -4.22
C GLN A 52 6.87 -9.04 -4.25
N ILE A 53 5.71 -8.48 -3.90
CA ILE A 53 5.52 -7.01 -3.79
C ILE A 53 6.46 -6.44 -2.73
N VAL A 54 6.50 -7.07 -1.56
CA VAL A 54 7.31 -6.63 -0.42
C VAL A 54 8.81 -6.77 -0.72
N GLU A 55 9.23 -7.90 -1.30
CA GLU A 55 10.62 -8.08 -1.76
C GLU A 55 11.03 -6.95 -2.71
N LYS A 56 10.20 -6.67 -3.72
CA LYS A 56 10.49 -5.60 -4.68
C LYS A 56 10.55 -4.23 -4.01
N ALA A 57 9.57 -3.91 -3.16
CA ALA A 57 9.52 -2.64 -2.44
C ALA A 57 10.71 -2.44 -1.49
N THR A 58 11.20 -3.51 -0.84
CA THR A 58 12.37 -3.42 0.05
C THR A 58 13.71 -3.38 -0.68
N SER A 59 13.73 -3.65 -1.99
CA SER A 59 14.95 -3.67 -2.82
C SER A 59 15.28 -2.33 -3.48
N VAL A 60 14.37 -1.34 -3.44
CA VAL A 60 14.60 -0.03 -4.07
C VAL A 60 15.34 0.90 -3.13
N HIS A 61 16.16 1.78 -3.72
CA HIS A 61 17.01 2.71 -2.97
C HIS A 61 16.21 3.71 -2.10
N ASP A 62 14.96 3.99 -2.47
CA ASP A 62 14.07 4.88 -1.72
C ASP A 62 13.88 4.43 -0.26
N ILE A 63 14.03 3.14 0.02
CA ILE A 63 13.97 2.58 1.39
C ILE A 63 15.20 2.99 2.22
N ASP A 64 16.37 3.15 1.59
CA ASP A 64 17.62 3.51 2.27
C ASP A 64 17.62 4.97 2.75
N VAL A 65 16.87 5.83 2.05
CA VAL A 65 16.77 7.27 2.33
C VAL A 65 15.49 7.66 3.08
N SER A 66 14.66 6.67 3.44
CA SER A 66 13.48 6.86 4.27
C SER A 66 13.86 7.45 5.64
N PRO A 67 13.04 8.34 6.25
CA PRO A 67 13.32 8.94 7.55
C PRO A 67 13.43 7.93 8.69
N TYR A 68 12.98 6.69 8.48
CA TYR A 68 13.13 5.57 9.39
C TYR A 68 13.24 4.25 8.62
N LYS A 69 13.71 3.20 9.32
CA LYS A 69 13.87 1.87 8.74
C LYS A 69 12.52 1.24 8.40
N ILE A 70 12.22 1.12 7.11
CA ILE A 70 11.09 0.34 6.62
C ILE A 70 11.52 -1.14 6.55
N THR A 71 10.64 -2.05 6.99
CA THR A 71 10.90 -3.49 6.98
C THR A 71 9.86 -4.24 6.16
N ALA A 72 10.22 -5.43 5.67
CA ALA A 72 9.31 -6.32 4.97
C ALA A 72 8.05 -6.66 5.80
N ASP A 73 8.22 -6.85 7.12
CA ASP A 73 7.12 -7.14 8.04
C ASP A 73 6.14 -5.95 8.15
N MET A 74 6.65 -4.72 8.21
CA MET A 74 5.80 -3.51 8.23
C MET A 74 4.95 -3.40 6.96
N LEU A 75 5.56 -3.60 5.79
CA LEU A 75 4.85 -3.56 4.51
C LEU A 75 3.82 -4.69 4.41
N THR A 76 4.20 -5.92 4.82
CA THR A 76 3.30 -7.08 4.81
C THR A 76 2.07 -6.81 5.67
N LYS A 77 2.25 -6.33 6.90
CA LYS A 77 1.15 -5.99 7.82
C LYS A 77 0.28 -4.87 7.29
N ALA A 78 0.88 -3.83 6.69
CA ALA A 78 0.14 -2.73 6.10
C ALA A 78 -0.74 -3.17 4.93
N ILE A 79 -0.21 -4.00 4.02
CA ILE A 79 -0.99 -4.58 2.91
C ILE A 79 -2.11 -5.46 3.47
N GLN A 80 -1.82 -6.35 4.40
CA GLN A 80 -2.84 -7.21 5.02
C GLN A 80 -3.94 -6.42 5.73
N TYR A 81 -3.57 -5.33 6.40
CA TYR A 81 -4.52 -4.42 7.01
C TYR A 81 -5.43 -3.78 5.95
N MET A 82 -4.86 -3.21 4.89
CA MET A 82 -5.63 -2.67 3.76
C MET A 82 -6.57 -3.72 3.14
N GLU A 83 -6.10 -4.95 2.97
CA GLU A 83 -6.90 -6.06 2.45
C GLU A 83 -8.02 -6.50 3.42
N SER A 84 -7.93 -6.17 4.71
CA SER A 84 -8.98 -6.46 5.72
C SER A 84 -10.10 -5.42 5.81
N LEU A 85 -9.90 -4.21 5.27
CA LEU A 85 -10.89 -3.12 5.29
C LEU A 85 -12.04 -3.38 4.30
N ASP A 86 -13.28 -2.98 4.58
CA ASP A 86 -14.40 -3.21 3.66
C ASP A 86 -14.35 -2.38 2.36
#